data_AF-A0A7S2RC73-F1
#
_entry.id   AF-A0A7S2RC73-F1
#
_cell.length_a   1.000
_cell.length_b   1.000
_cell.length_c   1.000
_cell.angle_alpha   90.00
_cell.angle_beta   90.00
_cell.angle_gamma   90.00
#
_symmetry.space_group_name_H-M   'P 1'
#
loop_
_entity.id
_entity.type
_entity.pdbx_description
1 polymer ?
#
loop_
_entity_poly.entity_id
_entity_poly.type
_entity_poly.pdbx_seq_one_letter_code
_entity_poly.pdbx_strand_id
1 'polypeptide(L)'
;GGGGGGGGDTPTSEAREDLEEEVREDLEEEDSEGPSNARGEGFGIQAGPLSDSVLQRARNRRRAEEQASWAVRPVRLRAVGQRQAMTPEDQAFLRAALEKGWAVAYLQQNPKSGKSRDRYERYKAAETLEQARNLGASMDDLKWDYERSFMFFHGRESSDMAGLVGAEVEKV
;
A
#
# COMPACT_ATOMS: atom_id res chain seq x y z
N GLY A 1 47.08 52.04 -36.03
CA GLY A 1 48.00 51.09 -35.37
C GLY A 1 47.19 49.84 -35.12
N GLY A 2 47.58 48.68 -35.64
CA GLY A 2 48.77 47.94 -35.22
C GLY A 2 48.39 47.19 -33.93
N GLY A 3 48.40 45.87 -33.82
CA GLY A 3 48.96 44.80 -34.64
C GLY A 3 49.43 43.68 -33.69
N GLY A 4 49.51 42.44 -34.20
CA GLY A 4 50.14 41.29 -33.54
C GLY A 4 49.18 40.56 -32.59
N GLY A 5 48.87 39.27 -32.78
CA GLY A 5 49.78 38.15 -33.08
C GLY A 5 50.06 37.44 -31.74
N GLY A 6 49.98 36.12 -31.56
CA GLY A 6 49.97 34.96 -32.44
C GLY A 6 50.32 33.73 -31.56
N GLY A 7 50.38 32.55 -32.18
CA GLY A 7 50.76 31.27 -31.55
C GLY A 7 49.54 30.56 -30.94
N GLY A 8 49.11 29.39 -31.44
CA GLY A 8 49.93 28.17 -31.57
C GLY A 8 50.04 27.59 -30.16
N ASP A 9 49.51 26.42 -29.81
CA ASP A 9 49.55 25.18 -30.56
C ASP A 9 48.36 24.28 -30.21
N THR A 10 47.93 23.52 -31.22
CA THR A 10 47.21 22.27 -31.06
C THR A 10 48.24 21.16 -30.84
N PRO A 11 48.06 20.28 -29.85
CA PRO A 11 48.37 18.87 -29.99
C PRO A 11 47.07 18.18 -30.44
N THR A 12 46.88 17.90 -31.73
CA THR A 12 47.24 16.63 -32.38
C THR A 12 47.12 15.42 -31.45
N SER A 13 46.03 14.69 -31.73
CA SER A 13 45.84 13.25 -31.60
C SER A 13 47.06 12.43 -31.23
N GLU A 14 46.95 11.63 -30.16
CA GLU A 14 47.29 10.20 -30.12
C GLU A 14 47.25 9.73 -28.65
N ALA A 15 46.12 9.14 -28.28
CA ALA A 15 45.93 8.19 -27.17
C ALA A 15 44.43 7.94 -27.03
N ARG A 16 43.84 7.38 -28.10
CA ARG A 16 42.71 6.48 -27.95
C ARG A 16 43.30 5.14 -27.55
N GLU A 17 42.50 4.38 -26.80
CA GLU A 17 42.76 3.03 -26.30
C GLU A 17 43.40 3.02 -24.89
N ASP A 18 42.87 2.14 -24.04
CA ASP A 18 43.37 1.73 -22.71
C ASP A 18 42.66 2.26 -21.46
N LEU A 19 41.33 2.47 -21.50
CA LEU A 19 40.53 2.63 -20.26
C LEU A 19 39.14 1.97 -20.31
N GLU A 20 39.00 0.87 -21.06
CA GLU A 20 37.82 0.01 -21.08
C GLU A 20 38.19 -1.45 -20.81
N GLU A 21 38.89 -1.76 -19.70
CA GLU A 21 39.10 -3.16 -19.31
C GLU A 21 39.42 -3.35 -17.82
N GLU A 22 38.57 -2.87 -16.90
CA GLU A 22 38.66 -3.24 -15.46
C GLU A 22 37.30 -3.35 -14.75
N VAL A 23 36.24 -3.85 -15.43
CA VAL A 23 35.04 -4.34 -14.72
C VAL A 23 34.42 -5.52 -15.46
N ARG A 24 35.18 -6.60 -15.65
CA ARG A 24 34.63 -7.90 -16.03
C ARG A 24 35.57 -9.02 -15.60
N GLU A 25 35.45 -9.44 -14.35
CA GLU A 25 35.68 -10.82 -13.89
C GLU A 25 35.36 -10.83 -12.40
N ASP A 26 34.18 -11.35 -12.06
CA ASP A 26 33.82 -12.00 -10.78
C ASP A 26 32.34 -12.40 -10.82
N LEU A 27 31.95 -13.06 -11.92
CA LEU A 27 30.78 -13.95 -11.95
C LEU A 27 31.31 -15.37 -12.02
N GLU A 28 32.02 -15.78 -10.98
CA GLU A 28 32.12 -17.20 -10.67
C GLU A 28 30.80 -17.58 -9.98
N GLU A 29 29.93 -18.22 -10.76
CA GLU A 29 28.85 -19.06 -10.26
C GLU A 29 29.48 -20.18 -9.43
N GLU A 30 29.65 -19.96 -8.13
CA GLU A 30 29.84 -21.07 -7.19
C GLU A 30 28.49 -21.78 -7.02
N ASP A 31 28.30 -22.85 -7.81
CA ASP A 31 27.46 -23.99 -7.48
C ASP A 31 28.00 -24.65 -6.19
N SER A 32 27.83 -23.98 -5.05
CA SER A 32 28.12 -24.52 -3.72
C SER A 32 26.88 -25.27 -3.22
N GLU A 33 26.91 -26.59 -3.38
CA GLU A 33 26.04 -27.53 -2.66
C GLU A 33 25.88 -27.11 -1.18
N GLY A 34 24.63 -26.96 -0.75
CA GLY A 34 24.28 -26.17 0.42
C GLY A 34 24.71 -26.73 1.78
N PRO A 35 24.81 -25.86 2.82
CA PRO A 35 24.83 -26.32 4.20
C PRO A 35 23.41 -26.77 4.59
N SER A 36 23.26 -28.10 4.64
CA SER A 36 22.20 -28.76 5.40
C SER A 36 22.11 -28.21 6.83
N ASN A 37 20.88 -27.97 7.29
CA ASN A 37 20.48 -27.67 8.67
C ASN A 37 20.64 -26.22 9.19
N ALA A 38 19.91 -25.29 8.59
CA ALA A 38 19.13 -24.33 9.38
C ALA A 38 17.66 -24.58 9.03
N ARG A 39 16.86 -25.08 9.99
CA ARG A 39 15.42 -25.27 9.82
C ARG A 39 14.79 -23.91 9.54
N GLY A 40 14.62 -23.56 8.26
CA GLY A 40 13.85 -22.39 7.84
C GLY A 40 12.47 -22.46 8.48
N GLU A 41 11.97 -21.33 8.95
CA GLU A 41 10.72 -21.21 9.73
C GLU A 41 9.44 -21.48 8.91
N GLY A 42 9.45 -22.51 8.06
CA GLY A 42 8.39 -22.92 7.15
C GLY A 42 8.10 -24.42 7.23
N PHE A 43 6.99 -24.83 6.63
CA PHE A 43 6.52 -26.23 6.60
C PHE A 43 7.05 -27.00 5.38
N GLY A 44 7.87 -26.38 4.53
CA GLY A 44 8.37 -26.96 3.28
C GLY A 44 7.32 -26.97 2.16
N ILE A 45 6.24 -26.20 2.31
CA ILE A 45 5.13 -26.18 1.36
C ILE A 45 5.42 -25.13 0.28
N GLN A 46 5.63 -25.58 -0.97
CA GLN A 46 6.08 -24.72 -2.06
C GLN A 46 4.95 -23.89 -2.71
N ALA A 47 3.71 -24.38 -2.71
CA ALA A 47 2.60 -23.76 -3.41
C ALA A 47 1.27 -23.86 -2.63
N GLY A 48 0.33 -22.99 -2.99
CA GLY A 48 -1.00 -22.94 -2.36
C GLY A 48 -1.10 -21.97 -1.18
N PRO A 49 -2.29 -21.90 -0.54
CA PRO A 49 -2.63 -20.88 0.43
C PRO A 49 -1.83 -20.95 1.73
N LEU A 50 -1.23 -22.10 2.03
CA LEU A 50 -0.37 -22.32 3.21
C LEU A 50 1.11 -22.51 2.82
N SER A 51 1.50 -22.08 1.61
CA SER A 51 2.90 -22.13 1.22
C SER A 51 3.78 -21.21 2.06
N ASP A 52 5.04 -21.58 2.21
CA ASP A 52 6.01 -20.86 3.04
C ASP A 52 6.18 -19.41 2.56
N SER A 53 6.10 -19.17 1.25
CA SER A 53 6.14 -17.83 0.67
C SER A 53 4.92 -16.97 1.05
N VAL A 54 3.72 -17.56 1.08
CA VAL A 54 2.49 -16.88 1.50
C VAL A 54 2.52 -16.58 2.99
N LEU A 55 2.98 -17.54 3.81
CA LEU A 55 3.14 -17.36 5.26
C LEU A 55 4.18 -16.29 5.58
N GLN A 56 5.32 -16.28 4.88
CA GLN A 56 6.35 -15.25 5.07
C GLN A 56 5.84 -13.86 4.68
N ARG A 57 5.08 -13.75 3.58
CA ARG A 57 4.43 -12.49 3.18
C ARG A 57 3.43 -12.02 4.25
N ALA A 58 2.66 -12.94 4.83
CA ALA A 58 1.73 -12.62 5.91
C ALA A 58 2.46 -12.14 7.18
N ARG A 59 3.57 -12.78 7.57
CA ARG A 59 4.42 -12.33 8.69
C ARG A 59 5.01 -10.95 8.45
N ASN A 60 5.58 -10.72 7.27
CA ASN A 60 6.15 -9.42 6.90
C ASN A 60 5.09 -8.32 6.93
N ARG A 61 3.87 -8.63 6.46
CA ARG A 61 2.73 -7.72 6.54
C ARG A 61 2.37 -7.40 7.99
N ARG A 62 2.14 -8.41 8.84
CA ARG A 62 1.83 -8.20 10.26
C ARG A 62 2.88 -7.33 10.96
N ARG A 63 4.16 -7.61 10.73
CA ARG A 63 5.26 -6.81 11.30
C ARG A 63 5.22 -5.35 10.82
N ALA A 64 4.93 -5.12 9.54
CA ALA A 64 4.76 -3.77 9.00
C ALA A 64 3.54 -3.07 9.61
N GLU A 65 2.44 -3.79 9.86
CA GLU A 65 1.23 -3.26 10.50
C GLU A 65 1.49 -2.88 11.97
N GLU A 66 2.18 -3.74 12.72
CA GLU A 66 2.62 -3.46 14.11
C GLU A 66 3.48 -2.19 14.19
N GLN A 67 4.40 -2.00 13.23
CA GLN A 67 5.27 -0.83 13.17
C GLN A 67 4.53 0.43 12.69
N ALA A 68 3.53 0.26 11.82
CA ALA A 68 2.78 1.34 11.21
C ALA A 68 1.37 1.45 11.83
N SER A 69 1.29 1.44 13.16
CA SER A 69 0.05 1.32 13.95
C SER A 69 -1.08 2.27 13.56
N TRP A 70 -0.77 3.44 12.98
CA TRP A 70 -1.75 4.43 12.51
C TRP A 70 -1.95 4.42 10.98
N ALA A 71 -1.10 3.76 10.21
CA ALA A 71 -1.19 3.65 8.75
C ALA A 71 -2.12 2.51 8.29
N VAL A 72 -2.52 1.66 9.24
CA VAL A 72 -3.36 0.48 9.06
C VAL A 72 -4.61 0.65 9.90
N ARG A 73 -5.75 0.34 9.32
CA ARG A 73 -7.06 0.43 9.94
C ARG A 73 -7.11 -0.57 11.10
N PRO A 74 -7.48 -0.15 12.32
CA PRO A 74 -7.68 -1.06 13.44
C PRO A 74 -8.65 -2.20 13.09
N VAL A 75 -8.40 -3.38 13.67
CA VAL A 75 -9.19 -4.60 13.41
C VAL A 75 -10.68 -4.37 13.69
N ARG A 76 -11.51 -4.72 12.71
CA ARG A 76 -12.97 -4.65 12.79
C ARG A 76 -13.52 -6.08 12.88
N LEU A 77 -14.03 -6.46 14.05
CA LEU A 77 -14.50 -7.81 14.36
C LEU A 77 -15.98 -8.04 14.01
N ARG A 78 -16.75 -6.95 13.89
CA ARG A 78 -18.17 -7.06 13.53
C ARG A 78 -18.31 -7.21 12.02
N ALA A 79 -19.31 -8.00 11.61
CA ALA A 79 -19.70 -8.12 10.21
C ALA A 79 -20.13 -6.78 9.62
N VAL A 80 -20.02 -6.64 8.30
CA VAL A 80 -20.51 -5.47 7.56
C VAL A 80 -21.98 -5.19 7.90
N GLY A 81 -22.31 -3.92 8.16
CA GLY A 81 -23.63 -3.45 8.60
C GLY A 81 -23.85 -3.48 10.11
N GLN A 82 -23.11 -4.28 10.87
CA GLN A 82 -23.19 -4.31 12.32
C GLN A 82 -22.32 -3.19 12.90
N ARG A 83 -22.89 -2.44 13.86
CA ARG A 83 -22.18 -1.32 14.49
C ARG A 83 -21.07 -1.85 15.42
N GLN A 84 -19.84 -1.41 15.18
CA GLN A 84 -18.75 -1.43 16.16
C GLN A 84 -18.34 0.02 16.42
N ALA A 85 -18.43 0.46 17.69
CA ALA A 85 -18.10 1.82 18.06
C ALA A 85 -16.66 2.18 17.68
N MET A 86 -16.42 3.45 17.33
CA MET A 86 -15.07 3.92 17.07
C MET A 86 -14.23 3.96 18.34
N THR A 87 -13.01 3.43 18.27
CA THR A 87 -11.98 3.64 19.29
C THR A 87 -11.18 4.93 19.00
N PRO A 88 -10.34 5.41 19.94
CA PRO A 88 -9.43 6.53 19.66
C PRO A 88 -8.49 6.28 18.47
N GLU A 89 -8.05 5.03 18.28
CA GLU A 89 -7.22 4.59 17.17
C GLU A 89 -7.98 4.69 15.85
N ASP A 90 -9.26 4.28 15.83
CA ASP A 90 -10.14 4.45 14.67
C ASP A 90 -10.27 5.92 14.27
N GLN A 91 -10.41 6.81 15.26
CA GLN A 91 -10.49 8.24 15.02
C GLN A 91 -9.16 8.80 14.49
N ALA A 92 -8.02 8.35 15.02
CA ALA A 92 -6.71 8.75 14.54
C ALA A 92 -6.48 8.29 13.10
N PHE A 93 -6.85 7.05 12.78
CA PHE A 93 -6.78 6.50 11.44
C PHE A 93 -7.65 7.29 10.45
N LEU A 94 -8.92 7.57 10.79
CA LEU A 94 -9.81 8.35 9.92
C LEU A 94 -9.32 9.78 9.69
N ARG A 95 -8.75 10.42 10.73
CA ARG A 95 -8.11 11.75 10.58
C ARG A 95 -6.92 11.69 9.63
N ALA A 96 -6.03 10.71 9.81
CA ALA A 96 -4.88 10.51 8.94
C ALA A 96 -5.29 10.20 7.50
N ALA A 97 -6.34 9.41 7.29
CA ALA A 97 -6.88 9.10 5.98
C ALA A 97 -7.40 10.34 5.25
N LEU A 98 -8.06 11.24 5.98
CA LEU A 98 -8.56 12.51 5.46
C LEU A 98 -7.41 13.47 5.13
N GLU A 99 -6.42 13.59 6.02
CA GLU A 99 -5.26 14.46 5.83
C GLU A 99 -4.36 14.02 4.68
N LYS A 100 -4.16 12.71 4.53
CA LYS A 100 -3.22 12.13 3.56
C LYS A 100 -3.87 11.72 2.24
N GLY A 101 -5.19 11.94 2.09
CA GLY A 101 -5.92 11.59 0.87
C GLY A 101 -5.86 10.11 0.52
N TRP A 102 -5.99 9.22 1.51
CA TRP A 102 -5.91 7.79 1.25
C TRP A 102 -7.08 7.29 0.40
N ALA A 103 -6.77 6.36 -0.50
CA ALA A 103 -7.75 5.71 -1.35
C ALA A 103 -8.78 4.93 -0.51
N VAL A 104 -10.05 5.25 -0.70
CA VAL A 104 -11.20 4.62 -0.06
C VAL A 104 -12.13 4.04 -1.13
N ALA A 105 -12.75 2.90 -0.83
CA ALA A 105 -13.88 2.35 -1.57
C ALA A 105 -15.10 2.26 -0.65
N TYR A 106 -16.29 2.43 -1.21
CA TYR A 106 -17.56 2.25 -0.52
C TYR A 106 -18.29 1.02 -1.05
N LEU A 107 -19.22 0.48 -0.26
CA LEU A 107 -20.13 -0.56 -0.74
C LEU A 107 -21.02 0.00 -1.86
N GLN A 108 -21.07 -0.72 -2.99
CA GLN A 108 -21.81 -0.26 -4.16
C GLN A 108 -23.33 -0.47 -3.99
N GLN A 109 -23.72 -1.59 -3.39
CA GLN A 109 -25.09 -1.78 -2.93
C GLN A 109 -25.30 -0.94 -1.66
N ASN A 110 -26.13 0.09 -1.76
CA ASN A 110 -26.38 1.01 -0.66
C ASN A 110 -27.12 0.33 0.49
N PRO A 111 -26.48 0.19 1.67
CA PRO A 111 -27.09 -0.49 2.81
C PRO A 111 -28.03 0.43 3.61
N LYS A 112 -28.13 1.71 3.25
CA LYS A 112 -28.88 2.73 3.99
C LYS A 112 -30.29 2.92 3.46
N SER A 113 -31.17 3.43 4.32
CA SER A 113 -32.57 3.75 4.01
C SER A 113 -32.93 5.21 4.32
N GLY A 114 -34.06 5.66 3.78
CA GLY A 114 -34.57 7.03 3.95
C GLY A 114 -33.63 8.11 3.40
N LYS A 115 -33.62 9.30 4.02
CA LYS A 115 -32.80 10.45 3.59
C LYS A 115 -31.29 10.19 3.58
N SER A 116 -30.83 9.19 4.34
CA SER A 116 -29.41 8.81 4.37
C SER A 116 -28.99 8.03 3.13
N ARG A 117 -29.94 7.36 2.46
CA ARG A 117 -29.73 6.65 1.20
C ARG A 117 -29.27 7.60 0.11
N ASP A 118 -30.03 8.67 -0.11
CA ASP A 118 -29.77 9.62 -1.21
C ASP A 118 -28.42 10.33 -1.05
N ARG A 119 -27.99 10.59 0.19
CA ARG A 119 -26.66 11.14 0.46
C ARG A 119 -25.57 10.13 0.13
N TYR A 120 -25.72 8.88 0.57
CA TYR A 120 -24.76 7.81 0.31
C TYR A 120 -24.60 7.53 -1.19
N GLU A 121 -25.70 7.52 -1.96
CA GLU A 121 -25.63 7.38 -3.43
C GLU A 121 -24.75 8.43 -4.10
N ARG A 122 -24.72 9.66 -3.57
CA ARG A 122 -23.91 10.74 -4.16
C ARG A 122 -22.41 10.52 -3.94
N TYR A 123 -22.00 10.05 -2.77
CA TYR A 123 -20.59 9.95 -2.42
C TYR A 123 -20.00 8.54 -2.49
N LYS A 124 -20.78 7.48 -2.69
CA LYS A 124 -20.24 6.10 -2.77
C LYS A 124 -19.26 5.87 -3.93
N ALA A 125 -19.26 6.77 -4.92
CA ALA A 125 -18.30 6.80 -6.03
C ALA A 125 -17.01 7.58 -5.70
N ALA A 126 -16.88 8.12 -4.48
CA ALA A 126 -15.68 8.83 -4.06
C ALA A 126 -14.51 7.87 -3.86
N GLU A 127 -13.32 8.30 -4.30
CA GLU A 127 -12.06 7.58 -4.15
C GLU A 127 -11.25 8.07 -2.94
N THR A 128 -11.61 9.21 -2.35
CA THR A 128 -11.01 9.73 -1.12
C THR A 128 -12.09 10.27 -0.17
N LEU A 129 -11.75 10.37 1.12
CA LEU A 129 -12.65 10.97 2.11
C LEU A 129 -12.93 12.45 1.82
N GLU A 130 -11.98 13.17 1.24
CA GLU A 130 -12.16 14.56 0.81
C GLU A 130 -13.15 14.65 -0.35
N GLN A 131 -13.02 13.79 -1.37
CA GLN A 131 -13.97 13.72 -2.47
C GLN A 131 -15.38 13.37 -1.96
N ALA A 132 -15.50 12.46 -1.00
CA ALA A 132 -16.78 12.13 -0.39
C ALA A 132 -17.42 13.35 0.29
N ARG A 133 -16.63 14.17 0.99
CA ARG A 133 -17.09 15.43 1.59
C ARG A 133 -17.55 16.43 0.52
N ASN A 134 -16.81 16.56 -0.59
CA ASN A 134 -17.18 17.42 -1.71
C ASN A 134 -18.50 16.97 -2.37
N LEU A 135 -18.78 15.66 -2.37
CA LEU A 135 -20.05 15.08 -2.84
C LEU A 135 -21.19 15.14 -1.80
N GLY A 136 -20.94 15.76 -0.64
CA GLY A 136 -21.95 16.06 0.37
C GLY A 136 -22.03 15.07 1.53
N ALA A 137 -20.99 14.26 1.76
CA ALA A 137 -20.83 13.52 3.02
C ALA A 137 -20.46 14.48 4.17
N SER A 138 -21.14 14.36 5.31
CA SER A 138 -20.71 15.00 6.55
C SER A 138 -19.66 14.14 7.27
N MET A 139 -18.96 14.70 8.25
CA MET A 139 -18.08 13.90 9.11
C MET A 139 -18.84 12.80 9.87
N ASP A 140 -20.10 13.05 10.21
CA ASP A 140 -20.94 12.05 10.88
C ASP A 140 -21.34 10.92 9.94
N ASP A 141 -21.49 11.17 8.64
CA ASP A 141 -21.68 10.11 7.65
C ASP A 141 -20.44 9.21 7.57
N LEU A 142 -19.26 9.83 7.47
CA LEU A 142 -18.00 9.07 7.39
C LEU A 142 -17.79 8.22 8.65
N LYS A 143 -18.05 8.76 9.84
CA LYS A 143 -18.01 7.98 11.08
C LYS A 143 -19.03 6.84 11.06
N TRP A 144 -20.27 7.12 10.65
CA TRP A 144 -21.34 6.13 10.61
C TRP A 144 -21.01 4.95 9.70
N ASP A 145 -20.41 5.25 8.54
CA ASP A 145 -19.98 4.27 7.54
C ASP A 145 -18.77 3.48 8.00
N TYR A 146 -17.84 4.14 8.69
CA TYR A 146 -16.68 3.49 9.27
C TYR A 146 -17.08 2.50 10.37
N GLU A 147 -18.00 2.91 11.26
CA GLU A 147 -18.52 2.08 12.36
C GLU A 147 -19.20 0.79 11.88
N ARG A 148 -19.73 0.79 10.65
CA ARG A 148 -20.48 -0.33 10.06
C ARG A 148 -19.74 -1.02 8.92
N SER A 149 -18.49 -0.65 8.68
CA SER A 149 -17.68 -1.19 7.59
C SER A 149 -18.33 -1.05 6.20
N PHE A 150 -18.94 0.11 5.94
CA PHE A 150 -19.46 0.49 4.61
C PHE A 150 -18.42 1.15 3.71
N MET A 151 -17.19 1.27 4.20
CA MET A 151 -16.02 1.78 3.49
C MET A 151 -14.78 0.93 3.80
N PHE A 152 -13.82 0.92 2.88
CA PHE A 152 -12.59 0.15 2.92
C PHE A 152 -11.41 0.97 2.42
N PHE A 153 -10.22 0.77 2.99
CA PHE A 153 -9.01 1.51 2.65
C PHE A 153 -7.99 0.62 1.97
N HIS A 154 -7.71 0.90 0.69
CA HIS A 154 -6.85 0.06 -0.13
C HIS A 154 -5.43 -0.04 0.44
N GLY A 155 -4.95 -1.28 0.64
CA GLY A 155 -3.62 -1.55 1.18
C GLY A 155 -3.42 -1.11 2.64
N ARG A 156 -4.50 -0.76 3.34
CA ARG A 156 -4.49 -0.25 4.72
C ARG A 156 -5.50 -0.94 5.61
N GLU A 157 -6.19 -1.98 5.13
CA GLU A 157 -6.96 -2.84 6.01
C GLU A 157 -6.02 -3.74 6.81
N SER A 158 -6.36 -3.99 8.07
CA SER A 158 -5.63 -4.92 8.92
C SER A 158 -5.61 -6.35 8.33
N SER A 159 -4.48 -7.03 8.43
CA SER A 159 -4.34 -8.43 8.00
C SER A 159 -5.07 -9.43 8.89
N ASP A 160 -5.33 -9.08 10.15
CA ASP A 160 -6.17 -9.85 11.06
C ASP A 160 -7.66 -9.70 10.61
N MET A 161 -8.03 -10.50 9.62
CA MET A 161 -9.29 -10.44 8.90
C MET A 161 -10.44 -11.03 9.72
N ALA A 162 -11.38 -10.19 10.17
CA ALA A 162 -12.67 -10.64 10.70
C ALA A 162 -13.88 -10.06 9.93
N GLY A 163 -13.71 -8.96 9.16
CA GLY A 163 -14.82 -8.24 8.53
C GLY A 163 -15.03 -8.45 7.03
N LEU A 164 -14.13 -9.14 6.33
CA LEU A 164 -14.10 -9.23 4.85
C LEU A 164 -14.61 -10.56 4.27
N VAL A 165 -15.15 -11.45 5.11
CA VAL A 165 -15.78 -12.68 4.62
C VAL A 165 -17.18 -12.33 4.13
N GLY A 166 -17.32 -12.03 2.83
CA GLY A 166 -18.61 -12.00 2.13
C GLY A 166 -19.11 -10.65 1.61
N ALA A 167 -18.32 -9.58 1.65
CA ALA A 167 -18.67 -8.32 0.97
C ALA A 167 -17.94 -8.23 -0.37
N GLU A 168 -18.66 -8.41 -1.48
CA GLU A 168 -18.13 -8.14 -2.81
C GLU A 168 -17.84 -6.64 -2.94
N VAL A 169 -16.55 -6.30 -2.94
CA VAL A 169 -16.08 -4.96 -3.31
C VAL A 169 -15.74 -5.05 -4.80
N GLU A 170 -16.73 -4.84 -5.66
CA GLU A 170 -16.48 -4.70 -7.09
C GLU A 170 -15.68 -3.41 -7.33
N LYS A 171 -14.55 -3.55 -8.02
CA LYS A 171 -13.82 -2.40 -8.58
C LYS A 171 -14.57 -1.91 -9.81
N VAL A 172 -14.81 -0.61 -9.88
CA VAL A 172 -15.22 0.08 -11.11
C VAL A 172 -14.02 0.21 -12.04
#